data_AF-A0A7S3TUL6-F1
#
_entry.id   AF-A0A7S3TUL6-F1
#
_cell.length_a   1.000
_cell.length_b   1.000
_cell.length_c   1.000
_cell.angle_alpha   90.00
_cell.angle_beta   90.00
_cell.angle_gamma   90.00
#
_symmetry.space_group_name_H-M   'P 1'
#
loop_
_entity.id
_entity.type
_entity.pdbx_description
1 polymer ?
#
loop_
_entity_poly.entity_id
_entity_poly.type
_entity_poly.pdbx_seq_one_letter_code
_entity_poly.pdbx_strand_id
1 'polypeptide(L)'
;VRKVEHCGPLGAFLKLRDRWGDGRRITPSKRAVGDNAPKTLDEQVAQKVKDFYFYNAINRHKMTTLTPSYHAENYSPDDNRFDLRPFLQPASFDVQFAAVDAA
;
A
#
# COMPACT_ATOMS: atom_id res chain seq x y z
N VAL A 1 -6.49 -2.64 6.53
CA VAL A 1 -5.13 -2.12 6.83
C VAL A 1 -4.98 -0.60 6.71
N ARG A 2 -4.88 0.05 5.54
CA ARG A 2 -4.51 1.50 5.48
C ARG A 2 -5.44 2.46 6.24
N LYS A 3 -6.75 2.45 5.93
CA LYS A 3 -7.72 3.44 6.45
C LYS A 3 -8.24 3.08 7.84
N VAL A 4 -8.87 1.92 7.96
CA VAL A 4 -9.52 1.46 9.21
C VAL A 4 -8.53 1.07 10.30
N GLU A 5 -7.38 0.50 9.92
CA GLU A 5 -6.37 0.06 10.89
C GLU A 5 -5.18 1.03 10.99
N HIS A 6 -5.30 2.21 10.36
CA HIS A 6 -4.34 3.31 10.43
C HIS A 6 -2.88 2.94 10.13
N CYS A 7 -2.66 1.94 9.28
CA CYS A 7 -1.32 1.47 8.96
C CYS A 7 -0.69 2.32 7.85
N GLY A 8 0.56 2.75 8.04
CA GLY A 8 1.48 3.17 6.96
C GLY A 8 2.17 1.97 6.29
N PRO A 9 3.23 2.17 5.49
CA PRO A 9 3.93 1.08 4.80
C PRO A 9 4.44 -0.01 5.75
N LEU A 10 5.24 0.34 6.75
CA LEU A 10 5.78 -0.61 7.71
C LEU A 10 4.69 -1.34 8.50
N GLY A 11 3.72 -0.59 9.05
CA GLY A 11 2.61 -1.20 9.80
C GLY A 11 1.75 -2.14 8.95
N ALA A 12 1.57 -1.83 7.66
CA ALA A 12 0.85 -2.70 6.75
C ALA A 12 1.65 -3.98 6.46
N PHE A 13 2.96 -3.88 6.27
CA PHE A 13 3.85 -5.03 6.09
C PHE A 13 3.79 -5.98 7.29
N LEU A 14 4.04 -5.49 8.50
CA LEU A 14 4.05 -6.31 9.72
C LEU A 14 2.72 -7.06 9.91
N LYS A 15 1.58 -6.39 9.70
CA LYS A 15 0.28 -7.04 9.83
C LYS A 15 -0.03 -8.05 8.72
N LEU A 16 0.35 -7.74 7.49
CA LEU A 16 0.08 -8.62 6.36
C LEU A 16 1.00 -9.84 6.35
N ARG A 17 2.23 -9.71 6.85
CA ARG A 17 3.15 -10.83 7.06
C ARG A 17 2.48 -11.90 7.92
N ASP A 18 1.93 -11.51 9.06
CA ASP A 18 1.26 -12.45 9.97
C ASP A 18 -0.06 -12.97 9.38
N ARG A 19 -0.86 -12.10 8.74
CA ARG A 19 -2.18 -12.46 8.21
C ARG A 19 -2.11 -13.36 6.96
N TRP A 20 -1.05 -13.27 6.16
CA TRP A 20 -0.85 -14.06 4.94
C TRP A 20 0.13 -15.23 5.13
N GLY A 21 0.47 -15.56 6.38
CA GLY A 21 1.23 -16.77 6.73
C GLY A 21 0.48 -18.09 6.53
N ASP A 22 -0.70 -18.08 5.90
CA ASP A 22 -1.59 -19.23 5.70
C ASP A 22 -1.32 -20.01 4.41
N GLY A 23 -0.27 -19.66 3.66
CA GLY A 23 0.14 -20.36 2.44
C GLY A 23 -0.67 -20.00 1.19
N ARG A 24 -1.50 -18.95 1.24
CA ARG A 24 -2.21 -18.45 0.06
C ARG A 24 -1.24 -17.85 -0.96
N ARG A 25 -1.54 -18.04 -2.25
CA ARG A 25 -0.74 -17.47 -3.35
C ARG A 25 -0.86 -15.95 -3.38
N ILE A 26 0.27 -15.25 -3.27
CA ILE A 26 0.34 -13.80 -3.44
C ILE A 26 0.50 -13.47 -4.94
N THR A 27 -0.31 -12.53 -5.44
CA THR A 27 -0.22 -12.10 -6.84
C THR A 27 1.11 -11.38 -7.10
N PRO A 28 1.92 -11.82 -8.09
CA PRO A 28 3.21 -11.24 -8.38
C PRO A 28 3.17 -9.73 -8.64
N SER A 29 4.30 -9.07 -8.35
CA SER A 29 4.50 -7.65 -8.63
C SER A 29 4.65 -7.42 -10.13
N LYS A 30 4.19 -6.24 -10.60
CA LYS A 30 4.55 -5.73 -11.94
C LYS A 30 5.85 -4.91 -11.93
N ARG A 31 6.30 -4.45 -10.76
CA ARG A 31 7.51 -3.62 -10.62
C ARG A 31 8.76 -4.44 -10.33
N ALA A 32 8.61 -5.63 -9.75
CA ALA A 32 9.71 -6.54 -9.43
C ALA A 32 9.53 -7.88 -10.16
N VAL A 33 10.30 -8.09 -11.24
CA VAL A 33 10.20 -9.23 -12.16
C VAL A 33 11.62 -9.70 -12.51
N GLY A 34 11.76 -10.95 -12.99
CA GLY A 34 13.05 -11.53 -13.37
C GLY A 34 13.91 -11.80 -12.14
N ASP A 35 15.19 -11.43 -12.21
CA ASP A 35 16.14 -11.65 -11.12
C ASP A 35 15.78 -10.87 -9.83
N ASN A 36 15.03 -9.78 -9.97
CA ASN A 36 14.53 -8.96 -8.86
C ASN A 36 13.19 -9.46 -8.28
N ALA A 37 12.67 -10.60 -8.74
CA ALA A 37 11.41 -11.12 -8.24
C ALA A 37 11.55 -11.56 -6.77
N PRO A 38 10.58 -11.23 -5.90
CA PRO A 38 10.58 -11.66 -4.51
C PRO A 38 10.44 -13.18 -4.42
N LYS A 39 11.30 -13.82 -3.63
CA LYS A 39 11.39 -15.29 -3.49
C LYS A 39 10.74 -15.74 -2.19
N THR A 40 11.07 -15.09 -1.08
CA THR A 40 10.52 -15.44 0.24
C THR A 40 9.12 -14.88 0.42
N LEU A 41 8.36 -15.40 1.40
CA LEU A 41 7.04 -14.85 1.73
C LEU A 41 7.16 -13.38 2.14
N ASP A 42 8.11 -13.05 3.01
CA ASP A 42 8.31 -11.69 3.50
C ASP A 42 8.67 -10.72 2.37
N GLU A 43 9.53 -11.12 1.44
CA GLU A 43 9.83 -10.33 0.23
C GLU A 43 8.57 -10.14 -0.64
N GLN A 44 7.73 -11.17 -0.78
CA GLN A 44 6.49 -11.07 -1.55
C GLN A 44 5.50 -10.09 -0.90
N VAL A 45 5.34 -10.14 0.43
CA VAL A 45 4.48 -9.21 1.18
C VAL A 45 5.06 -7.80 1.11
N ALA A 46 6.35 -7.64 1.37
CA ALA A 46 7.06 -6.36 1.30
C ALA A 46 6.89 -5.70 -0.07
N GLN A 47 7.14 -6.44 -1.15
CA GLN A 47 6.97 -5.95 -2.50
C GLN A 47 5.51 -5.55 -2.78
N LYS A 48 4.54 -6.32 -2.30
CA LYS A 48 3.11 -6.01 -2.48
C LYS A 48 2.71 -4.73 -1.77
N VAL A 49 3.20 -4.52 -0.55
CA VAL A 49 2.99 -3.30 0.23
C VAL A 49 3.63 -2.11 -0.48
N LYS A 50 4.88 -2.24 -0.94
CA LYS A 50 5.57 -1.18 -1.68
C LYS A 50 4.84 -0.80 -2.97
N ASP A 51 4.35 -1.78 -3.72
CA ASP A 51 3.55 -1.55 -4.93
C ASP A 51 2.27 -0.79 -4.61
N PHE A 52 1.54 -1.21 -3.58
CA PHE A 52 0.31 -0.54 -3.16
C PHE A 52 0.56 0.93 -2.83
N TYR A 53 1.53 1.24 -1.98
CA TYR A 53 1.81 2.62 -1.56
C TYR A 53 2.36 3.48 -2.70
N PHE A 54 3.20 2.92 -3.55
CA PHE A 54 3.68 3.61 -4.75
C PHE A 54 2.53 3.99 -5.67
N TYR A 55 1.68 3.03 -6.06
CA TYR A 55 0.55 3.31 -6.94
C TYR A 55 -0.49 4.21 -6.28
N ASN A 56 -0.68 4.09 -4.97
CA ASN A 56 -1.57 4.97 -4.22
C ASN A 56 -1.06 6.42 -4.23
N ALA A 57 0.23 6.65 -3.99
CA ALA A 57 0.82 7.99 -3.99
C ALA A 57 0.79 8.64 -5.36
N ILE A 58 1.28 7.97 -6.41
CA ILE A 58 1.34 8.58 -7.77
C ILE A 58 -0.05 8.89 -8.32
N ASN A 59 -1.08 8.15 -7.91
CA ASN A 59 -2.46 8.35 -8.36
C ASN A 59 -3.31 9.16 -7.38
N ARG A 60 -2.76 9.63 -6.26
CA ARG A 60 -3.57 10.29 -5.22
C ARG A 60 -4.26 11.56 -5.74
N HIS A 61 -3.60 12.30 -6.63
CA HIS A 61 -4.18 13.46 -7.30
C HIS A 61 -5.51 13.17 -8.02
N LYS A 62 -5.74 11.94 -8.52
CA LYS A 62 -7.02 11.57 -9.17
C LYS A 62 -8.20 11.59 -8.20
N MET A 63 -7.93 11.46 -6.90
CA MET A 63 -8.98 11.52 -5.87
C MET A 63 -9.47 12.94 -5.61
N THR A 64 -8.68 13.96 -5.96
CA THR A 64 -9.06 15.38 -5.79
C THR A 64 -10.14 15.82 -6.78
N THR A 65 -10.25 15.14 -7.93
CA THR A 65 -11.23 15.43 -8.98
C THR A 65 -12.22 14.28 -9.18
N LEU A 66 -12.29 13.34 -8.24
CA LEU A 66 -13.22 12.21 -8.35
C LEU A 66 -14.66 12.69 -8.14
N THR A 67 -15.59 12.16 -8.94
CA THR A 67 -17.01 12.42 -8.79
C THR A 67 -17.48 12.10 -7.37
N PRO A 68 -18.26 12.98 -6.71
CA PRO A 68 -18.85 12.69 -5.41
C PRO A 68 -19.61 11.37 -5.44
N SER A 69 -19.44 10.54 -4.41
CA SER A 69 -20.06 9.23 -4.31
C SER A 69 -20.77 9.04 -2.97
N TYR A 70 -21.73 8.10 -2.94
CA TYR A 70 -22.43 7.73 -1.71
C TYR A 70 -21.45 7.12 -0.70
N HIS A 71 -21.56 7.53 0.55
CA HIS A 71 -20.73 6.97 1.62
C HIS A 71 -21.33 5.66 2.15
N ALA A 72 -20.70 4.53 1.82
CA ALA A 72 -21.14 3.20 2.27
C ALA A 72 -20.16 2.54 3.26
N GLU A 73 -18.87 2.87 3.18
CA GLU A 73 -17.81 2.10 3.83
C GLU A 73 -16.83 2.98 4.60
N ASN A 74 -16.45 2.53 5.79
CA ASN A 74 -15.52 3.23 6.69
C ASN A 74 -14.07 3.28 6.17
N TYR A 75 -13.79 2.67 5.01
CA TYR A 75 -12.48 2.72 4.33
C TYR A 75 -12.47 3.56 3.05
N SER A 76 -13.51 4.36 2.80
CA SER A 76 -13.60 5.20 1.60
C SER A 76 -12.34 6.09 1.41
N PRO A 77 -11.81 6.20 0.18
CA PRO A 77 -10.67 7.06 -0.11
C PRO A 77 -11.05 8.50 -0.51
N ASP A 78 -12.34 8.89 -0.41
CA ASP A 78 -12.84 10.21 -0.79
C ASP A 78 -12.08 11.36 -0.10
N ASP A 79 -11.46 12.22 -0.91
CA ASP A 79 -10.60 13.31 -0.44
C ASP A 79 -11.39 14.59 -0.09
N ASN A 80 -12.67 14.67 -0.47
CA ASN A 80 -13.49 15.86 -0.25
C ASN A 80 -13.99 15.97 1.20
N ARG A 81 -14.25 14.83 1.87
CA ARG A 81 -14.92 14.83 3.18
C ARG A 81 -14.38 13.83 4.18
N PHE A 82 -13.82 12.70 3.74
CA PHE A 82 -13.61 11.54 4.62
C PHE A 82 -12.16 11.11 4.83
N ASP A 83 -11.31 11.18 3.81
CA ASP A 83 -9.90 10.80 3.88
C ASP A 83 -8.99 11.92 3.40
N LEU A 84 -8.96 13.02 4.16
CA LEU A 84 -8.08 14.16 3.87
C LEU A 84 -6.61 13.73 3.89
N ARG A 85 -5.93 13.84 2.75
CA ARG A 85 -4.53 13.42 2.59
C ARG A 85 -3.79 14.37 1.64
N PRO A 86 -2.46 14.51 1.76
CA PRO A 86 -1.67 15.15 0.72
C PRO A 86 -1.82 14.40 -0.61
N PHE A 87 -2.01 15.14 -1.71
CA PHE A 87 -2.07 14.57 -3.05
C PHE A 87 -0.72 14.64 -3.79
N LEU A 88 0.21 15.45 -3.30
CA LEU A 88 1.61 15.49 -3.73
C LEU A 88 2.47 14.84 -2.65
N GLN A 89 2.82 13.57 -2.86
CA GLN A 89 3.62 12.77 -1.93
C GLN A 89 4.86 12.22 -2.64
N PRO A 90 6.00 12.03 -1.93
CA PRO A 90 7.13 11.32 -2.50
C PRO A 90 6.75 9.84 -2.70
N ALA A 91 6.61 9.43 -3.96
CA ALA A 91 6.21 8.06 -4.29
C ALA A 91 7.28 7.00 -3.95
N SER A 92 8.52 7.43 -3.75
CA SER A 92 9.63 6.56 -3.39
C SER A 92 9.53 6.02 -1.97
N PHE A 93 8.94 6.77 -1.04
CA PHE A 93 8.85 6.41 0.39
C PHE A 93 10.17 5.86 0.96
N ASP A 94 11.30 6.50 0.63
CA ASP A 94 12.65 5.93 0.83
C ASP A 94 12.88 5.43 2.26
N VAL A 95 12.53 6.25 3.26
CA VAL A 95 12.68 5.91 4.68
C VAL A 95 11.77 4.75 5.08
N GLN A 96 10.51 4.77 4.64
CA GLN A 96 9.54 3.76 5.03
C GLN A 96 9.80 2.43 4.33
N PHE A 97 10.27 2.45 3.08
CA PHE A 97 10.61 1.24 2.33
C PHE A 97 11.91 0.61 2.82
N ALA A 98 12.91 1.42 3.19
CA ALA A 98 14.10 0.92 3.88
C ALA A 98 13.74 0.25 5.22
N ALA A 99 12.80 0.83 5.97
CA ALA A 99 12.32 0.22 7.22
C ALA A 99 11.56 -1.10 6.99
N VAL A 100 10.84 -1.25 5.87
CA VAL A 100 10.20 -2.51 5.48
C VAL A 100 11.24 -3.56 5.11
N ASP A 101 12.31 -3.18 4.41
CA ASP A 101 13.38 -4.11 4.01
C ASP A 101 14.25 -4.58 5.18
N ALA A 102 14.31 -3.80 6.25
CA ALA A 102 15.09 -4.13 7.45
C ALA A 102 14.32 -4.96 8.50
N ALA A 103 13.01 -5.18 8.32
CA ALA A 103 12.09 -5.76 9.32
C ALA A 103 11.70 -7.22 9.05
#